data_AF-A0A851DBW4-F1
#
_entry.id   AF-A0A851DBW4-F1
#
_cell.length_a   1.000
_cell.length_b   1.000
_cell.length_c   1.000
_cell.angle_alpha   90.00
_cell.angle_beta   90.00
_cell.angle_gamma   90.00
#
_symmetry.space_group_name_H-M   'P 1'
#
loop_
_entity.id
_entity.type
_entity.pdbx_description
1 polymer ?
#
loop_
_entity_poly.entity_id
_entity_poly.type
_entity_poly.pdbx_seq_one_letter_code
_entity_poly.pdbx_strand_id
1 'polypeptide(L)'
;LGPNPQVAKGTHVLIPLGETSATGWTAAPEEDEEEEEEEGRSRGGPVLRLVLAAPPDAPVGRYRLSVKTRTRAGDFAAPFDAANDFYLLFNPWCPDDQVYMEKTSDLSEYVLNESGRIFYGTEEQIAERSWNYGQ
;
A
#
# COMPACT_ATOMS: atom_id res chain seq x y z
N LEU A 1 -9.72 7.12 -2.28
CA LEU A 1 -10.35 5.79 -2.38
C LEU A 1 -11.84 5.93 -2.67
N GLY A 2 -12.37 5.19 -3.65
CA GLY A 2 -13.80 5.22 -4.00
C GLY A 2 -14.29 6.49 -4.73
N PRO A 3 -15.58 6.54 -5.09
CA PRO A 3 -16.15 7.63 -5.89
C PRO A 3 -16.36 8.94 -5.11
N ASN A 4 -16.56 8.87 -3.79
CA ASN A 4 -16.85 10.02 -2.93
C ASN A 4 -15.89 10.05 -1.73
N PRO A 5 -14.61 10.41 -1.94
CA PRO A 5 -13.60 10.37 -0.89
C PRO A 5 -13.80 11.47 0.15
N GLN A 6 -13.67 11.14 1.44
CA GLN A 6 -13.80 12.06 2.57
C GLN A 6 -12.66 11.90 3.58
N VAL A 7 -12.14 13.02 4.09
CA VAL A 7 -11.05 13.03 5.08
C VAL A 7 -11.50 12.40 6.39
N ALA A 8 -12.69 12.77 6.88
CA ALA A 8 -13.28 12.23 8.10
C ALA A 8 -13.58 10.71 8.04
N LYS A 9 -13.44 10.08 6.87
CA LYS A 9 -13.64 8.64 6.65
C LYS A 9 -12.36 7.93 6.22
N GLY A 10 -11.20 8.61 6.22
CA GLY A 10 -9.93 8.02 5.77
C GLY A 10 -9.84 7.73 4.26
N THR A 11 -10.84 8.12 3.46
CA THR A 11 -10.90 7.81 2.02
C THR A 11 -10.40 8.95 1.14
N HIS A 12 -10.23 10.14 1.70
CA HIS A 12 -9.46 11.25 1.14
C HIS A 12 -8.29 11.53 2.08
N VAL A 13 -7.07 11.27 1.62
CA VAL A 13 -5.86 11.42 2.42
C VAL A 13 -5.08 12.62 1.91
N LEU A 14 -4.71 13.53 2.82
CA LEU A 14 -3.82 14.66 2.55
C LEU A 14 -2.57 14.46 3.39
N ILE A 15 -1.45 14.17 2.74
CA ILE A 15 -0.19 13.85 3.42
C ILE A 15 0.74 15.07 3.36
N PRO A 16 0.92 15.81 4.46
CA PRO A 16 1.92 16.86 4.53
C PRO A 16 3.34 16.25 4.51
N LEU A 17 4.28 16.96 3.90
CA LEU A 17 5.69 16.54 3.90
C LEU A 17 6.34 16.88 5.25
N GLY A 18 6.93 15.88 5.91
CA GLY A 18 7.59 16.01 7.21
C GLY A 18 6.66 15.97 8.43
N GLU A 19 5.36 15.74 8.22
CA GLU A 19 4.35 15.70 9.28
C GLU A 19 3.41 14.49 9.10
N THR A 20 2.67 14.16 10.16
CA THR A 20 1.63 13.13 10.12
C THR A 20 0.29 13.74 9.73
N SER A 21 -0.39 13.15 8.75
CA SER A 21 -1.73 13.55 8.35
C SER A 21 -2.76 13.28 9.45
N ALA A 22 -3.94 13.91 9.35
CA ALA A 22 -5.09 13.63 10.23
C ALA A 22 -5.56 12.17 10.17
N THR A 23 -5.18 11.45 9.12
CA THR A 23 -5.49 10.05 8.87
C THR A 23 -4.30 9.13 9.17
N GLY A 24 -3.24 9.59 9.85
CA GLY A 24 -2.11 8.75 10.26
C GLY A 24 -1.02 8.51 9.21
N TRP A 25 -1.27 8.82 7.94
CA TRP A 25 -0.26 8.73 6.87
C TRP A 25 0.88 9.73 7.05
N THR A 26 2.10 9.34 6.66
CA THR A 26 3.29 10.21 6.67
C THR A 26 3.99 10.22 5.31
N ALA A 27 4.67 11.32 5.02
CA ALA A 27 5.59 11.45 3.90
C ALA A 27 6.86 12.16 4.37
N ALA A 28 8.03 11.59 4.13
CA ALA A 28 9.32 12.21 4.46
C ALA A 28 10.28 12.08 3.28
N PRO A 29 11.23 13.01 3.10
CA PRO A 29 12.37 12.78 2.23
C PRO A 29 13.08 11.50 2.65
N GLU A 30 13.56 10.75 1.68
CA GLU A 30 14.45 9.63 1.94
C GLU A 30 15.77 10.20 2.51
N GLU A 31 16.11 9.82 3.74
CA GLU A 31 17.35 10.24 4.41
C GLU A 31 18.49 9.33 3.92
N ASP A 32 19.35 9.88 3.05
CA ASP A 32 20.66 9.39 2.62
C ASP A 32 20.79 7.88 2.32
N GLU A 33 20.66 7.53 1.03
CA GLU A 33 21.50 6.49 0.43
C GLU A 33 22.36 7.19 -0.63
N GLU A 34 23.66 6.88 -0.62
CA GLU A 34 24.70 7.41 -1.50
C GLU A 34 24.15 7.68 -2.90
N GLU A 35 24.40 8.87 -3.46
CA GLU A 35 24.09 9.16 -4.85
C GLU A 35 24.85 8.15 -5.73
N GLU A 36 24.25 6.98 -6.00
CA GLU A 36 24.61 6.19 -7.16
C GLU A 36 24.27 7.10 -8.34
N GLU A 37 25.30 7.74 -8.88
CA GLU A 37 25.25 8.39 -10.17
C GLU A 37 24.84 7.31 -11.19
N GLU A 38 23.53 7.16 -11.43
CA GLU A 38 23.06 6.48 -12.62
C GLU A 38 23.59 7.28 -13.81
N GLU A 39 24.68 6.78 -14.40
CA GLU A 39 25.19 7.15 -15.72
C GLU A 39 24.11 6.85 -16.78
N GLY A 40 23.16 7.78 -16.88
CA GLY A 40 21.99 7.60 -17.74
C GLY A 40 20.96 8.72 -17.66
N ARG A 41 21.32 9.92 -17.14
CA ARG A 41 20.39 11.06 -17.05
C ARG A 41 19.97 11.55 -18.44
N SER A 42 18.80 11.09 -18.90
CA SER A 42 18.03 11.80 -19.92
C SER A 42 17.47 13.09 -19.32
N ARG A 43 17.94 14.26 -19.79
CA ARG A 43 17.37 15.64 -19.74
C ARG A 43 16.26 15.99 -18.71
N GLY A 44 16.31 15.48 -17.47
CA GLY A 44 15.30 15.71 -16.43
C GLY A 44 15.79 16.67 -15.35
N GLY A 45 14.91 17.53 -14.84
CA GLY A 45 15.20 18.47 -13.75
C GLY A 45 15.50 17.78 -12.40
N PRO A 46 15.52 18.54 -11.29
CA PRO A 46 15.78 17.98 -9.97
C PRO A 46 14.74 16.92 -9.59
N VAL A 47 15.19 15.82 -8.98
CA VAL A 47 14.35 14.70 -8.51
C VAL A 47 14.38 14.70 -6.99
N LEU A 48 13.21 14.50 -6.37
CA LEU A 48 13.06 14.34 -4.92
C LEU A 48 12.45 12.97 -4.64
N ARG A 49 13.15 12.15 -3.84
CA ARG A 49 12.66 10.85 -3.37
C ARG A 49 11.96 11.00 -2.03
N LEU A 50 10.80 10.36 -1.90
CA LEU A 50 9.92 10.45 -0.74
C LEU A 50 9.54 9.04 -0.28
N VAL A 51 9.63 8.81 1.02
CA VAL A 51 9.12 7.62 1.69
C VAL A 51 7.71 7.91 2.19
N LEU A 52 6.75 7.10 1.76
CA LEU A 52 5.35 7.16 2.18
C LEU A 52 5.04 6.00 3.11
N ALA A 53 4.42 6.28 4.26
CA ALA A 53 3.93 5.23 5.16
C ALA A 53 2.43 5.38 5.41
N ALA A 54 1.69 4.28 5.24
CA ALA A 54 0.29 4.17 5.59
C ALA A 54 0.15 3.70 7.05
N PRO A 55 -0.86 4.15 7.80
CA PRO A 55 -1.18 3.57 9.09
C PRO A 55 -1.75 2.15 8.92
N PRO A 56 -1.65 1.29 9.95
CA PRO A 56 -2.11 -0.11 9.90
C PRO A 56 -3.63 -0.26 9.76
N ASP A 57 -4.40 0.78 10.07
CA ASP A 57 -5.86 0.82 9.96
C ASP A 57 -6.35 1.52 8.68
N ALA A 58 -5.45 1.85 7.75
CA ALA A 58 -5.81 2.48 6.48
C ALA A 58 -6.78 1.58 5.67
N PRO A 59 -7.84 2.15 5.07
CA PRO A 59 -8.77 1.36 4.26
C PRO A 59 -8.07 0.68 3.08
N VAL A 60 -8.29 -0.62 2.92
CA VAL A 60 -7.76 -1.42 1.79
C VAL A 60 -8.43 -1.02 0.46
N GLY A 61 -7.64 -0.99 -0.60
CA GLY A 61 -8.13 -0.81 -1.98
C GLY A 61 -7.22 0.03 -2.87
N ARG A 62 -7.77 0.44 -4.02
CA ARG A 62 -7.05 1.27 -5.00
C ARG A 62 -7.09 2.75 -4.65
N TYR A 63 -5.92 3.31 -4.38
CA TYR A 63 -5.72 4.74 -4.16
C TYR A 63 -5.28 5.43 -5.44
N ARG A 64 -5.74 6.66 -5.62
CA ARG A 64 -5.24 7.57 -6.66
C ARG A 64 -4.30 8.55 -6.01
N LEU A 65 -3.09 8.68 -6.52
CA LEU A 65 -2.05 9.55 -5.99
C LEU A 65 -1.90 10.81 -6.87
N SER A 66 -1.75 11.96 -6.24
CA SER A 66 -1.39 13.22 -6.89
C SER A 66 -0.57 14.07 -5.93
N VAL A 67 0.33 14.88 -6.47
CA VAL A 67 1.18 15.79 -5.71
C VAL A 67 0.64 17.22 -5.84
N LYS A 68 0.47 17.89 -4.70
CA LYS A 68 0.13 19.30 -4.63
C LYS A 68 1.33 20.09 -4.10
N THR A 69 1.73 21.13 -4.82
CA THR A 69 2.78 22.06 -4.41
C THR A 69 2.18 23.44 -4.11
N ARG A 70 2.78 24.14 -3.16
CA ARG A 70 2.46 25.53 -2.83
C ARG A 70 3.72 26.37 -2.95
N THR A 71 3.67 27.37 -3.82
CA THR A 71 4.79 28.29 -4.07
C THR A 71 4.33 29.73 -3.90
N ARG A 72 5.25 30.69 -3.98
CA ARG A 72 4.90 32.12 -3.99
C ARG A 72 4.00 32.51 -5.18
N ALA A 73 4.04 31.75 -6.27
CA ALA A 73 3.22 31.96 -7.46
C ALA A 73 1.80 31.35 -7.33
N GLY A 74 1.55 30.56 -6.29
CA GLY A 74 0.25 29.93 -6.03
C GLY A 74 0.34 28.43 -5.76
N ASP A 75 -0.84 27.81 -5.71
CA ASP A 75 -1.03 26.37 -5.55
C ASP A 75 -1.08 25.68 -6.91
N PHE A 76 -0.36 24.58 -7.06
CA PHE A 76 -0.45 23.68 -8.21
C PHE A 76 -0.74 22.27 -7.73
N ALA A 77 -1.67 21.57 -8.40
CA ALA A 77 -1.94 20.17 -8.17
C ALA A 77 -1.73 19.42 -9.48
N ALA A 78 -0.89 18.39 -9.46
CA ALA A 78 -0.72 17.52 -10.62
C ALA A 78 -2.05 16.82 -10.94
N PRO A 79 -2.41 16.63 -12.22
CA PRO A 79 -3.55 15.81 -12.57
C PRO A 79 -3.36 14.38 -12.04
N PHE A 80 -4.47 13.71 -11.71
CA PHE A 80 -4.40 12.29 -11.40
C PHE A 80 -4.05 11.51 -12.67
N ASP A 81 -3.07 10.61 -12.53
CA ASP A 81 -2.68 9.66 -13.56
C ASP A 81 -2.88 8.24 -12.99
N ALA A 82 -3.58 7.39 -13.75
CA ALA A 82 -3.81 6.01 -13.37
C ALA A 82 -2.52 5.19 -13.27
N ALA A 83 -1.43 5.64 -13.91
CA ALA A 83 -0.11 5.04 -13.75
C ALA A 83 0.48 5.23 -12.33
N ASN A 84 -0.01 6.23 -11.59
CA ASN A 84 0.38 6.51 -10.20
C ASN A 84 -0.61 5.93 -9.19
N ASP A 85 -1.65 5.22 -9.64
CA ASP A 85 -2.55 4.51 -8.74
C ASP A 85 -1.80 3.35 -8.08
N PHE A 86 -2.07 3.12 -6.79
CA PHE A 86 -1.49 2.01 -6.04
C PHE A 86 -2.56 1.26 -5.26
N TYR A 87 -2.27 0.00 -4.93
CA TYR A 87 -3.13 -0.83 -4.10
C TYR A 87 -2.53 -0.91 -2.70
N LEU A 88 -3.35 -0.57 -1.72
CA LEU A 88 -3.04 -0.87 -0.33
C LEU A 88 -3.84 -2.10 0.08
N LEU A 89 -3.16 -3.11 0.62
CA LEU A 89 -3.75 -4.35 1.10
C LEU A 89 -3.58 -4.45 2.61
N PHE A 90 -4.26 -5.43 3.22
CA PHE A 90 -3.96 -5.83 4.59
C PHE A 90 -2.51 -6.28 4.72
N ASN A 91 -1.90 -6.02 5.88
CA ASN A 91 -0.51 -6.34 6.14
C ASN A 91 -0.36 -7.31 7.33
N PRO A 92 -0.46 -8.63 7.10
CA PRO A 92 -0.35 -9.62 8.16
C PRO A 92 1.08 -9.77 8.73
N TRP A 93 2.07 -9.06 8.19
CA TRP A 93 3.41 -8.94 8.75
C TRP A 93 3.56 -7.79 9.75
N CYS A 94 2.62 -6.85 9.79
CA CYS A 94 2.67 -5.68 10.68
C CYS A 94 1.99 -6.02 12.02
N PRO A 95 2.70 -5.95 13.17
CA PRO A 95 2.13 -6.24 14.49
C PRO A 95 0.94 -5.36 14.89
N ASP A 96 0.85 -4.16 14.31
CA ASP A 96 -0.21 -3.20 14.59
C ASP A 96 -1.44 -3.37 13.67
N ASP A 97 -1.35 -4.22 12.64
CA ASP A 97 -2.46 -4.53 11.75
C ASP A 97 -3.38 -5.58 12.40
N GLN A 98 -4.70 -5.42 12.20
CA GLN A 98 -5.70 -6.32 12.75
C GLN A 98 -5.57 -7.77 12.26
N VAL A 99 -4.94 -7.99 11.11
CA VAL A 99 -4.72 -9.33 10.54
C VAL A 99 -3.33 -9.89 10.82
N TYR A 100 -2.58 -9.28 11.75
CA TYR A 100 -1.24 -9.75 12.10
C TYR A 100 -1.21 -11.24 12.47
N MET A 101 -0.22 -11.96 11.93
CA MET A 101 0.09 -13.32 12.35
C MET A 101 1.48 -13.39 12.97
N GLU A 102 1.54 -13.71 14.25
CA GLU A 102 2.80 -13.81 15.02
C GLU A 102 3.79 -14.81 14.38
N LYS A 103 3.28 -15.97 13.95
CA LYS A 103 4.09 -16.99 13.29
C LYS A 103 4.16 -16.73 11.79
N THR A 104 5.19 -16.00 11.39
CA THR A 104 5.41 -15.61 9.98
C THR A 104 5.52 -16.79 9.00
N SER A 105 5.92 -17.97 9.46
CA SER A 105 5.93 -19.17 8.61
C SER A 105 4.53 -19.65 8.21
N ASP A 106 3.50 -19.36 9.00
CA ASP A 106 2.12 -19.73 8.67
C ASP A 106 1.53 -18.84 7.56
N LEU A 107 2.09 -17.66 7.32
CA LEU A 107 1.71 -16.78 6.22
C LEU A 107 1.96 -17.42 4.85
N SER A 108 2.94 -18.33 4.77
CA SER A 108 3.18 -19.09 3.55
C SER A 108 2.00 -19.96 3.15
N GLU A 109 1.22 -20.46 4.13
CA GLU A 109 0.05 -21.31 3.89
C GLU A 109 -1.24 -20.50 3.80
N TYR A 110 -1.46 -19.55 4.70
CA TYR A 110 -2.76 -18.88 4.81
C TYR A 110 -2.92 -17.63 3.94
N VAL A 111 -1.81 -17.09 3.41
CA VAL A 111 -1.82 -15.85 2.61
C VAL A 111 -1.20 -16.10 1.24
N LEU A 112 0.00 -16.69 1.20
CA LEU A 112 0.77 -16.82 -0.04
C LEU A 112 0.49 -18.10 -0.84
N ASN A 113 -0.11 -19.13 -0.23
CA ASN A 113 -0.43 -20.36 -0.94
C ASN A 113 -1.66 -20.14 -1.83
N GLU A 114 -1.49 -20.32 -3.14
CA GLU A 114 -2.56 -20.16 -4.14
C GLU A 114 -3.33 -21.46 -4.41
N SER A 115 -2.97 -22.54 -3.73
CA SER A 115 -3.58 -23.84 -3.90
C SER A 115 -3.88 -24.49 -2.56
N GLY A 116 -4.91 -25.32 -2.51
CA GLY A 116 -5.29 -25.98 -1.28
C GLY A 116 -6.01 -27.28 -1.50
N ARG A 117 -6.47 -27.84 -0.38
CA ARG A 117 -7.22 -29.09 -0.33
C ARG A 117 -8.52 -28.86 0.40
N ILE A 118 -9.61 -29.35 -0.20
CA ILE A 118 -10.93 -29.36 0.42
C ILE A 118 -11.25 -30.81 0.78
N PHE A 119 -11.42 -31.08 2.07
CA PHE A 119 -11.84 -32.38 2.58
C PHE A 119 -13.37 -32.50 2.54
N TYR A 120 -13.87 -33.67 2.18
CA TYR A 120 -15.30 -33.99 2.09
C TYR A 120 -15.53 -35.49 2.34
N GLY A 121 -16.79 -35.93 2.33
CA GLY A 121 -17.17 -37.32 2.58
C GLY A 121 -17.81 -37.48 3.97
N THR A 122 -17.51 -38.57 4.65
CA THR A 122 -17.98 -38.85 6.02
C THR A 122 -16.80 -38.93 6.97
N GLU A 123 -17.06 -38.95 8.28
CA GLU A 123 -16.03 -39.19 9.30
C GLU A 123 -15.31 -40.52 9.08
N GLU A 124 -16.02 -41.55 8.61
CA GLU A 124 -15.48 -42.89 8.32
C GLU A 124 -14.78 -42.98 6.95
N GLN A 125 -15.04 -42.04 6.05
CA GLN A 125 -14.49 -42.02 4.69
C GLN A 125 -14.21 -40.59 4.24
N ILE A 126 -13.03 -40.10 4.62
CA ILE A 126 -12.54 -38.78 4.22
C ILE A 126 -11.98 -38.86 2.80
N ALA A 127 -12.52 -38.03 1.92
CA ALA A 127 -12.00 -37.76 0.59
C ALA A 127 -11.46 -36.34 0.51
N GLU A 128 -10.60 -36.08 -0.47
CA GLU A 128 -10.01 -34.76 -0.70
C GLU A 128 -10.09 -34.38 -2.18
N ARG A 129 -10.10 -33.08 -2.44
CA ARG A 129 -9.92 -32.52 -3.78
C ARG A 129 -8.96 -31.33 -3.72
N SER A 130 -8.09 -31.22 -4.70
CA SER A 130 -7.28 -30.02 -4.90
C SER A 130 -8.17 -28.86 -5.34
N TRP A 131 -7.83 -27.65 -4.89
CA TRP A 131 -8.50 -26.42 -5.27
C TRP A 131 -7.46 -25.37 -5.63
N ASN A 132 -7.67 -24.66 -6.73
CA ASN A 132 -6.89 -23.49 -7.11
C ASN A 132 -7.62 -22.25 -6.59
N TYR A 133 -7.03 -21.55 -5.62
CA TYR A 133 -7.59 -20.31 -5.09
C TYR A 133 -7.46 -19.18 -6.12
N GLY A 134 -6.28 -19.04 -6.73
CA GLY A 134 -5.99 -18.06 -7.79
C GLY A 134 -6.29 -16.62 -7.37
N GLN A 135 -5.87 -16.24 -6.15
CA GLN A 135 -5.95 -14.88 -5.63
C GLN A 135 -5.22 -13.86 -6.51
#